data_AF-A0A9W6TQC1-F1
#
_entry.id   AF-A0A9W6TQC1-F1
#
_cell.length_a   1.000
_cell.length_b   1.000
_cell.length_c   1.000
_cell.angle_alpha   90.00
_cell.angle_beta   90.00
_cell.angle_gamma   90.00
#
_symmetry.space_group_name_H-M   'P 1'
#
loop_
_entity.id
_entity.type
_entity.pdbx_description
1 polymer ?
#
loop_
_entity_poly.entity_id
_entity_poly.type
_entity_poly.pdbx_seq_one_letter_code
_entity_poly.pdbx_strand_id
1 'polypeptide(L)'
;MMRYRVYHCAASTCNSDQESCPYWLKVLGCESGLSIFYTVGHHRSSIPSPRRTASTLYMKEEIEHLMDRGYTPVQIRNSLIDIFSLTELTLHPLVTIQNHVYYHRRTYLKNTDLVDDMVSLVTQHQYSTTLSENEAFAFGFSRDSGGRPVIGEGTDDDPCMIAVSTKPMMRDADRPSDSYVFHMDITFKPNKVEYPVFVCGISDKARHFHPIALFITSQRTSVQYEHALLHISAMFKKVVVRSLHTKCSWLMPRIHNTMGMTSLFDAKIHPILCVFFHVMQKVRTRIAGFSKHAKHLVFRHIYEMHYSSNFAEFLLLKTKALTVWVNFRNLANFQFILCHNGSSQDTGSGSVIILRAGSQKPIILANSSTKSSKNVGPRMYAQSCVGW
;
A
#
# COMPACT_ATOMS: atom_id res chain seq x y z
N MET A 1 28.24 -9.35 -37.52
CA MET A 1 29.43 -8.75 -36.87
C MET A 1 30.14 -9.80 -35.98
N MET A 2 31.46 -9.96 -36.08
CA MET A 2 32.22 -10.80 -35.13
C MET A 2 32.70 -9.97 -33.95
N ARG A 3 32.47 -10.44 -32.73
CA ARG A 3 32.97 -9.82 -31.50
C ARG A 3 33.99 -10.73 -30.85
N TYR A 4 35.07 -10.16 -30.32
CA TYR A 4 36.02 -10.93 -29.53
C TYR A 4 36.14 -10.43 -28.10
N ARG A 5 36.43 -11.36 -27.18
CA ARG A 5 36.78 -11.07 -25.79
C ARG A 5 38.03 -11.85 -25.42
N VAL A 6 38.89 -11.23 -24.61
CA VAL A 6 40.08 -11.87 -24.05
C VAL A 6 39.89 -11.96 -22.54
N TYR A 7 40.15 -13.14 -21.97
CA TYR A 7 40.05 -13.43 -20.55
C TYR A 7 41.42 -13.89 -20.05
N HIS A 8 41.98 -13.20 -19.05
CA HIS A 8 43.20 -13.63 -18.38
C HIS A 8 42.87 -14.46 -17.14
N CYS A 9 43.80 -15.34 -16.73
CA CYS A 9 43.67 -16.10 -15.50
C CYS A 9 43.60 -15.16 -14.27
N ALA A 10 42.59 -15.37 -13.42
CA ALA A 10 42.41 -14.65 -12.15
C ALA A 10 42.40 -15.61 -10.94
N ALA A 11 42.87 -16.85 -11.11
CA ALA A 11 42.92 -17.84 -10.05
C ALA A 11 43.93 -17.43 -8.98
N SER A 12 43.50 -17.39 -7.71
CA SER A 12 44.38 -17.07 -6.58
C SER A 12 45.55 -18.04 -6.46
N THR A 13 45.36 -19.30 -6.85
CA THR A 13 46.41 -20.32 -6.89
C THR A 13 47.46 -20.10 -7.98
N CYS A 14 47.17 -19.27 -9.00
CA CYS A 14 48.09 -18.92 -10.08
C CYS A 14 48.70 -17.52 -9.93
N ASN A 15 48.26 -16.75 -8.95
CA ASN A 15 48.68 -15.38 -8.73
C ASN A 15 49.88 -15.40 -7.78
N SER A 16 51.08 -15.09 -8.28
CA SER A 16 52.25 -14.79 -7.46
C SER A 16 52.47 -13.27 -7.43
N ASP A 17 53.04 -12.74 -6.35
CA ASP A 17 53.24 -11.30 -6.15
C ASP A 17 54.17 -10.62 -7.18
N GLN A 18 54.80 -11.40 -8.06
CA GLN A 18 55.85 -10.92 -8.97
C GLN A 18 55.53 -11.10 -10.46
N GLU A 19 54.64 -12.01 -10.87
CA GLU A 19 54.32 -12.21 -12.29
C GLU A 19 52.89 -12.69 -12.53
N SER A 20 52.24 -12.12 -13.55
CA SER A 20 50.92 -12.58 -14.01
C SER A 20 50.96 -14.00 -14.58
N CYS A 21 49.86 -14.72 -14.46
CA CYS A 21 49.73 -16.07 -15.01
C CYS A 21 49.71 -16.01 -16.55
N PRO A 22 50.52 -16.83 -17.25
CA PRO A 22 50.64 -16.77 -18.71
C PRO A 22 49.43 -17.32 -19.46
N TYR A 23 48.47 -17.92 -18.74
CA TYR A 23 47.24 -18.44 -19.32
C TYR A 23 46.24 -17.33 -19.66
N TRP A 24 45.77 -17.33 -20.91
CA TRP A 24 44.63 -16.52 -21.34
C TRP A 24 43.79 -17.21 -22.42
N LEU A 25 42.55 -16.75 -22.55
CA LEU A 25 41.53 -17.30 -23.43
C LEU A 25 40.97 -16.20 -24.34
N LYS A 26 41.03 -16.40 -25.66
CA LYS A 26 40.30 -15.59 -26.64
C LYS A 26 39.00 -16.28 -27.01
N VAL A 27 37.89 -15.56 -26.93
CA VAL A 27 36.59 -16.03 -27.40
C VAL A 27 36.20 -15.18 -28.60
N LEU A 28 36.00 -15.81 -29.76
CA LEU A 28 35.40 -15.20 -30.94
C LEU A 28 33.94 -15.61 -31.03
N GLY A 29 33.02 -14.65 -30.92
CA GLY A 29 31.58 -14.88 -31.05
C GLY A 29 31.04 -14.35 -32.37
N CYS A 30 30.22 -15.17 -33.04
CA CYS A 30 29.40 -14.77 -34.18
C CYS A 30 27.97 -14.41 -33.72
N GLU A 31 27.28 -13.54 -34.46
CA GLU A 31 25.86 -13.22 -34.23
C GLU A 31 24.93 -14.44 -34.34
N SER A 32 25.36 -15.51 -35.01
CA SER A 32 24.62 -16.78 -35.11
C SER A 32 24.70 -17.64 -33.83
N GLY A 33 25.39 -17.19 -32.78
CA GLY A 33 25.54 -17.91 -31.52
C GLY A 33 26.72 -18.90 -31.47
N LEU A 34 27.43 -19.10 -32.59
CA LEU A 34 28.64 -19.93 -32.62
C LEU A 34 29.81 -19.18 -31.95
N SER A 35 30.53 -19.85 -31.04
CA SER A 35 31.71 -19.30 -30.36
C SER A 35 32.93 -20.21 -30.55
N ILE A 36 34.06 -19.63 -30.93
CA ILE A 36 35.35 -20.32 -31.09
C ILE A 36 36.29 -19.86 -29.96
N PHE A 37 36.98 -20.83 -29.34
CA PHE A 37 37.87 -20.61 -28.21
C PHE A 37 39.32 -20.84 -28.62
N TYR A 38 40.21 -19.89 -28.30
CA TYR A 38 41.66 -20.04 -28.43
C TYR A 38 42.30 -19.92 -27.06
N THR A 39 42.96 -20.98 -26.62
CA THR A 39 43.72 -21.02 -25.37
C THR A 39 45.20 -20.79 -25.66
N VAL A 40 45.85 -19.93 -24.88
CA VAL A 40 47.29 -19.66 -25.00
C VAL A 40 47.93 -19.73 -23.62
N GLY A 41 49.07 -20.41 -23.55
CA GLY A 41 49.81 -20.65 -22.30
C GLY A 41 49.21 -21.76 -21.43
N HIS A 42 49.81 -21.96 -20.26
CA HIS A 42 49.36 -22.92 -19.25
C HIS A 42 49.20 -22.23 -17.89
N HIS A 43 48.27 -22.72 -17.08
CA HIS A 43 48.13 -22.25 -15.70
C HIS A 43 49.40 -22.59 -14.90
N ARG A 44 49.80 -21.69 -13.98
CA ARG A 44 50.97 -21.93 -13.10
C ARG A 44 50.69 -22.99 -12.04
N SER A 45 49.43 -23.13 -11.63
CA SER A 45 49.00 -24.14 -10.65
C SER A 45 48.04 -25.12 -11.31
N SER A 46 48.24 -26.40 -11.04
CA SER A 46 47.31 -27.49 -11.34
C SER A 46 46.21 -27.63 -10.27
N ILE A 47 46.30 -26.88 -9.17
CA ILE A 47 45.32 -26.91 -8.08
C ILE A 47 44.09 -26.12 -8.53
N PRO A 48 42.91 -26.77 -8.63
CA PRO A 48 41.66 -26.07 -8.91
C PRO A 48 41.45 -24.98 -7.87
N SER A 49 41.05 -23.79 -8.30
CA SER A 49 40.57 -22.78 -7.35
C SER A 49 39.43 -23.38 -6.51
N PRO A 50 39.34 -23.05 -5.20
CA PRO A 50 38.24 -23.51 -4.36
C PRO A 50 36.93 -23.20 -5.08
N ARG A 51 36.11 -24.22 -5.37
CA ARG A 51 34.79 -23.99 -5.94
C ARG A 51 34.03 -23.17 -4.91
N ARG A 52 33.63 -21.94 -5.27
CA ARG A 52 32.66 -21.18 -4.47
C ARG A 52 31.49 -22.12 -4.22
N THR A 53 31.16 -22.37 -2.96
CA THR A 53 29.99 -23.16 -2.56
C THR A 53 28.81 -22.54 -3.28
N ALA A 54 28.26 -23.24 -4.27
CA ALA A 54 27.09 -22.77 -4.99
C ALA A 54 25.87 -23.09 -4.15
N SER A 55 24.94 -22.16 -4.02
CA SER A 55 23.67 -22.43 -3.35
C SER A 55 22.96 -23.56 -4.09
N THR A 56 22.57 -24.60 -3.36
CA THR A 56 21.79 -25.71 -3.93
C THR A 56 20.43 -25.18 -4.39
N LEU A 57 19.75 -25.93 -5.27
CA LEU A 57 18.40 -25.57 -5.70
C LEU A 57 17.46 -25.43 -4.50
N TYR A 58 17.52 -26.40 -3.58
CA TYR A 58 16.72 -26.41 -2.36
C TYR A 58 16.99 -25.20 -1.45
N MET A 59 18.25 -24.74 -1.34
CA MET A 59 18.55 -23.49 -0.62
C MET A 59 17.92 -22.26 -1.27
N LYS A 60 17.86 -22.21 -2.61
CA LYS A 60 17.24 -21.07 -3.32
C LYS A 60 15.73 -21.06 -3.11
N GLU A 61 15.09 -22.21 -3.24
CA GLU A 61 13.66 -22.37 -2.97
C GLU A 61 13.31 -21.95 -1.53
N GLU A 62 14.14 -22.33 -0.54
CA GLU A 62 13.91 -21.91 0.85
C GLU A 62 14.14 -20.40 1.06
N ILE A 63 15.13 -19.80 0.37
CA ILE A 63 15.31 -18.34 0.38
C ILE A 63 14.07 -17.63 -0.17
N GLU A 64 13.51 -18.14 -1.27
CA GLU A 64 12.30 -17.60 -1.91
C GLU A 64 11.10 -17.73 -0.96
N HIS A 65 10.90 -18.90 -0.35
CA HIS A 65 9.85 -19.15 0.64
C HIS A 65 9.94 -18.22 1.87
N LEU A 66 11.13 -18.03 2.44
CA LEU A 66 11.34 -17.11 3.57
C LEU A 66 11.12 -15.64 3.15
N MET A 67 11.51 -15.29 1.92
CA MET A 67 11.27 -13.96 1.36
C MET A 67 9.78 -13.66 1.23
N ASP A 68 8.97 -14.61 0.75
CA ASP A 68 7.51 -14.46 0.61
C ASP A 68 6.82 -14.28 1.97
N ARG A 69 7.40 -14.84 3.04
CA ARG A 69 6.98 -14.63 4.43
C ARG A 69 7.45 -13.31 5.04
N GLY A 70 8.14 -12.47 4.26
CA GLY A 70 8.57 -11.13 4.67
C GLY A 70 9.90 -11.07 5.41
N TYR A 71 10.71 -12.14 5.40
CA TYR A 71 12.01 -12.14 6.06
C TYR A 71 12.99 -11.21 5.33
N THR A 72 13.80 -10.47 6.10
CA THR A 72 14.91 -9.66 5.56
C THR A 72 16.08 -10.54 5.15
N PRO A 73 16.97 -10.11 4.25
CA PRO A 73 18.13 -10.92 3.84
C PRO A 73 19.01 -11.41 4.99
N VAL A 74 19.12 -10.64 6.08
CA VAL A 74 19.84 -11.04 7.30
C VAL A 74 19.10 -12.17 8.03
N GLN A 75 17.79 -12.03 8.19
CA GLN A 75 16.97 -13.07 8.83
C GLN A 75 16.99 -14.35 8.00
N ILE A 76 16.85 -14.25 6.67
CA ILE A 76 16.98 -15.39 5.75
C ILE A 76 18.33 -16.08 5.97
N ARG A 77 19.43 -15.32 5.92
CA ARG A 77 20.78 -15.90 6.13
C ARG A 77 20.89 -16.62 7.46
N ASN A 78 20.36 -16.06 8.54
CA ASN A 78 20.41 -16.67 9.85
C ASN A 78 19.53 -17.94 9.90
N SER A 79 18.34 -17.92 9.30
CA SER A 79 17.48 -19.11 9.22
C SER A 79 18.11 -20.25 8.41
N LEU A 80 18.89 -19.93 7.37
CA LEU A 80 19.61 -20.96 6.60
C LEU A 80 20.64 -21.72 7.43
N ILE A 81 21.21 -21.10 8.48
CA ILE A 81 22.14 -21.78 9.40
C ILE A 81 21.43 -22.95 10.06
N ASP A 82 20.24 -22.71 10.59
CA ASP A 82 19.47 -23.71 11.32
C ASP A 82 18.89 -24.77 10.37
N ILE A 83 18.31 -24.34 9.23
CA ILE A 83 17.62 -25.24 8.29
C ILE A 83 18.60 -26.22 7.62
N PHE A 84 19.79 -25.74 7.27
CA PHE A 84 20.78 -26.53 6.52
C PHE A 84 21.98 -26.95 7.38
N SER A 85 21.95 -26.67 8.69
CA SER A 85 23.07 -26.93 9.60
C SER A 85 24.40 -26.36 9.10
N LEU A 86 24.38 -25.11 8.59
CA LEU A 86 25.54 -24.49 7.96
C LEU A 86 26.60 -24.09 9.01
N THR A 87 27.85 -24.35 8.69
CA THR A 87 29.02 -23.87 9.43
C THR A 87 29.56 -22.57 8.84
N GLU A 88 30.44 -21.86 9.54
CA GLU A 88 31.08 -20.62 9.06
C GLU A 88 31.74 -20.79 7.67
N LEU A 89 32.31 -21.97 7.38
CA LEU A 89 32.95 -22.30 6.11
C LEU A 89 31.96 -22.53 4.95
N THR A 90 30.72 -22.91 5.26
CA THR A 90 29.67 -23.25 4.27
C THR A 90 28.60 -22.18 4.16
N LEU A 91 28.55 -21.26 5.13
CA LEU A 91 27.58 -20.19 5.20
C LEU A 91 27.86 -19.15 4.12
N HIS A 92 26.88 -18.91 3.25
CA HIS A 92 27.01 -17.89 2.23
C HIS A 92 27.21 -16.49 2.86
N PRO A 93 28.10 -15.66 2.28
CA PRO A 93 28.16 -14.25 2.61
C PRO A 93 26.79 -13.59 2.46
N LEU A 94 26.48 -12.60 3.31
CA LEU A 94 25.21 -11.89 3.26
C LEU A 94 24.93 -11.27 1.88
N VAL A 95 25.97 -10.77 1.20
CA VAL A 95 25.86 -10.20 -0.15
C VAL A 95 25.33 -11.22 -1.17
N THR A 96 25.64 -12.51 -1.02
CA THR A 96 25.12 -13.56 -1.89
C THR A 96 23.62 -13.71 -1.72
N ILE A 97 23.13 -13.73 -0.48
CA ILE A 97 21.70 -13.79 -0.17
C ILE A 97 20.99 -12.52 -0.65
N GLN A 98 21.58 -11.35 -0.41
CA GLN A 98 21.05 -10.07 -0.89
C GLN A 98 20.92 -10.03 -2.41
N ASN A 99 21.96 -10.45 -3.14
CA ASN A 99 21.94 -10.49 -4.60
C ASN A 99 20.88 -11.45 -5.13
N HIS A 100 20.72 -12.63 -4.51
CA HIS A 100 19.69 -13.59 -4.89
C HIS A 100 18.28 -13.03 -4.65
N VAL A 101 18.03 -12.45 -3.47
CA VAL A 101 16.75 -11.80 -3.14
C VAL A 101 16.46 -10.62 -4.08
N TYR A 102 17.45 -9.79 -4.39
CA TYR A 102 17.29 -8.66 -5.31
C TYR A 102 16.99 -9.15 -6.73
N TYR A 103 17.74 -10.13 -7.22
CA TYR A 103 17.52 -10.74 -8.53
C TYR A 103 16.12 -11.35 -8.62
N HIS A 104 15.69 -12.12 -7.61
CA HIS A 104 14.38 -12.73 -7.58
C HIS A 104 13.26 -11.67 -7.60
N ARG A 105 13.37 -10.65 -6.74
CA ARG A 105 12.42 -9.54 -6.68
C ARG A 105 12.31 -8.79 -8.01
N ARG A 106 13.44 -8.52 -8.66
CA ARG A 106 13.46 -7.81 -9.93
C ARG A 106 12.90 -8.66 -11.07
N THR A 107 13.27 -9.94 -11.13
CA THR A 107 12.96 -10.82 -12.26
C THR A 107 11.53 -11.35 -12.21
N TYR A 108 11.08 -11.79 -11.03
CA TYR A 108 9.79 -12.46 -10.87
C TYR A 108 8.71 -11.58 -10.26
N LEU A 109 9.07 -10.71 -9.30
CA LEU A 109 8.12 -9.78 -8.69
C LEU A 109 8.07 -8.41 -9.40
N LYS A 110 8.81 -8.25 -10.50
CA LYS A 110 8.93 -7.00 -11.29
C LYS A 110 9.17 -5.77 -10.40
N ASN A 111 9.96 -5.94 -9.34
CA ASN A 111 10.29 -4.88 -8.41
C ASN A 111 11.20 -3.86 -9.09
N THR A 112 10.67 -2.66 -9.31
CA THR A 112 11.29 -1.57 -10.05
C THR A 112 10.83 -0.24 -9.46
N ASP A 113 11.70 0.76 -9.55
CA ASP A 113 11.45 2.16 -9.23
C ASP A 113 11.31 3.03 -10.49
N LEU A 114 11.34 2.41 -11.68
CA LEU A 114 11.21 3.10 -12.96
C LEU A 114 9.74 3.24 -13.38
N VAL A 115 9.32 4.46 -13.71
CA VAL A 115 7.96 4.75 -14.20
C VAL A 115 7.67 3.98 -15.50
N ASP A 116 8.62 3.88 -16.42
CA ASP A 116 8.44 3.15 -17.69
C ASP A 116 8.15 1.65 -17.50
N ASP A 117 8.77 1.03 -16.50
CA ASP A 117 8.49 -0.37 -16.17
C ASP A 117 7.07 -0.50 -15.60
N MET A 118 6.63 0.45 -14.78
CA MET A 118 5.25 0.51 -14.28
C MET A 118 4.24 0.74 -15.39
N VAL A 119 4.52 1.64 -16.34
CA VAL A 119 3.68 1.88 -17.53
C VAL A 119 3.58 0.60 -18.35
N SER A 120 4.69 -0.10 -18.57
CA SER A 120 4.72 -1.39 -19.27
C SER A 120 3.91 -2.45 -18.53
N LEU A 121 4.03 -2.50 -17.20
CA LEU A 121 3.32 -3.46 -16.36
C LEU A 121 1.80 -3.23 -16.40
N VAL A 122 1.34 -2.00 -16.18
CA VAL A 122 -0.10 -1.71 -16.23
C VAL A 122 -0.65 -1.86 -17.64
N THR A 123 0.16 -1.65 -18.68
CA THR A 123 -0.22 -1.88 -20.06
C THR A 123 -0.51 -3.35 -20.35
N GLN A 124 0.31 -4.25 -19.79
CA GLN A 124 0.10 -5.69 -19.91
C GLN A 124 -1.15 -6.19 -19.17
N HIS A 125 -1.56 -5.52 -18.10
CA HIS A 125 -2.66 -5.95 -17.23
C HIS A 125 -3.89 -5.06 -17.34
N GLN A 126 -4.11 -4.37 -18.46
CA GLN A 126 -5.30 -3.53 -18.61
C GLN A 126 -6.58 -4.36 -18.68
N TYR A 127 -7.68 -3.78 -18.20
CA TYR A 127 -9.00 -4.40 -18.39
C TYR A 127 -9.29 -4.67 -19.87
N SER A 128 -9.64 -5.92 -20.17
CA SER A 128 -10.26 -6.35 -21.42
C SER A 128 -11.49 -7.19 -21.12
N THR A 129 -12.47 -7.16 -22.01
CA THR A 129 -13.66 -8.01 -21.93
C THR A 129 -13.30 -9.50 -21.97
N THR A 130 -12.20 -9.85 -22.63
CA THR A 130 -11.70 -11.22 -22.79
C THR A 130 -10.93 -11.77 -21.60
N LEU A 131 -10.60 -10.95 -20.59
CA LEU A 131 -9.91 -11.43 -19.39
C LEU A 131 -10.72 -12.51 -18.69
N SER A 132 -10.05 -13.47 -18.06
CA SER A 132 -10.74 -14.46 -17.24
C SER A 132 -11.35 -13.81 -15.98
N GLU A 133 -12.27 -14.50 -15.32
CA GLU A 133 -13.04 -13.92 -14.21
C GLU A 133 -12.17 -13.48 -13.02
N ASN A 134 -11.26 -14.34 -12.59
CA ASN A 134 -10.42 -14.09 -11.41
C ASN A 134 -9.11 -13.36 -11.74
N GLU A 135 -8.89 -13.03 -13.01
CA GLU A 135 -7.69 -12.32 -13.43
C GLU A 135 -7.77 -10.85 -13.04
N ALA A 136 -6.74 -10.39 -12.34
CA ALA A 136 -6.65 -9.02 -11.89
C ALA A 136 -6.27 -8.11 -13.06
N PHE A 137 -6.85 -6.92 -13.07
CA PHE A 137 -6.55 -5.89 -14.04
C PHE A 137 -6.28 -4.54 -13.38
N ALA A 138 -5.42 -3.77 -14.04
CA ALA A 138 -5.04 -2.43 -13.67
C ALA A 138 -5.93 -1.38 -14.34
N PHE A 139 -6.24 -0.33 -13.59
CA PHE A 139 -6.96 0.87 -14.04
C PHE A 139 -6.60 2.07 -13.15
N GLY A 140 -7.37 3.15 -13.14
CA GLY A 140 -7.13 4.26 -12.21
C GLY A 140 -6.11 5.30 -12.68
N PHE A 141 -5.66 5.23 -13.93
CA PHE A 141 -4.73 6.15 -14.57
C PHE A 141 -5.36 6.81 -15.80
N SER A 142 -4.84 7.97 -16.17
CA SER A 142 -5.17 8.68 -17.40
C SER A 142 -4.46 8.05 -18.61
N ARG A 143 -4.84 8.47 -19.81
CA ARG A 143 -4.18 8.06 -21.05
C ARG A 143 -3.71 9.26 -21.85
N ASP A 144 -2.57 9.12 -22.52
CA ASP A 144 -2.11 10.10 -23.50
C ASP A 144 -2.93 10.01 -24.81
N SER A 145 -2.64 10.90 -25.76
CA SER A 145 -3.30 10.90 -27.08
C SER A 145 -3.06 9.61 -27.88
N GLY A 146 -2.00 8.86 -27.58
CA GLY A 146 -1.71 7.54 -28.14
C GLY A 146 -2.37 6.38 -27.39
N GLY A 147 -3.18 6.66 -26.36
CA GLY A 147 -3.87 5.65 -25.56
C GLY A 147 -2.97 4.95 -24.53
N ARG A 148 -1.71 5.38 -24.37
CA ARG A 148 -0.78 4.79 -23.39
C ARG A 148 -1.11 5.30 -21.98
N PRO A 149 -0.98 4.44 -20.95
CA PRO A 149 -1.13 4.85 -19.56
C PRO A 149 -0.18 5.99 -19.20
N VAL A 150 -0.71 7.03 -18.54
CA VAL A 150 0.08 8.10 -17.93
C VAL A 150 0.12 7.85 -16.43
N ILE A 151 1.30 7.55 -15.92
CA ILE A 151 1.57 7.33 -14.50
C ILE A 151 2.52 8.42 -14.05
N GLY A 152 2.14 9.16 -13.01
CA GLY A 152 3.02 10.18 -12.44
C GLY A 152 4.19 9.60 -11.66
N GLU A 153 5.26 10.38 -11.53
CA GLU A 153 6.47 10.04 -10.77
C GLU A 153 6.23 9.92 -9.25
N GLY A 154 5.06 10.33 -8.78
CA GLY A 154 4.68 10.29 -7.38
C GLY A 154 5.17 11.48 -6.56
N THR A 155 5.56 12.57 -7.22
CA THR A 155 5.84 13.86 -6.61
C THR A 155 4.52 14.62 -6.34
N ASP A 156 4.57 15.67 -5.54
CA ASP A 156 3.38 16.48 -5.23
C ASP A 156 2.77 17.13 -6.50
N ASP A 157 3.60 17.48 -7.48
CA ASP A 157 3.19 18.08 -8.75
C ASP A 157 2.78 17.01 -9.80
N ASP A 158 3.28 15.77 -9.66
CA ASP A 158 3.00 14.66 -10.57
C ASP A 158 2.56 13.38 -9.81
N PRO A 159 1.31 13.34 -9.35
CA PRO A 159 0.80 12.29 -8.49
C PRO A 159 0.68 10.93 -9.22
N CYS A 160 1.24 9.88 -8.61
CA CYS A 160 1.05 8.50 -9.04
C CYS A 160 -0.29 7.96 -8.51
N MET A 161 -1.08 7.31 -9.37
CA MET A 161 -2.29 6.60 -8.97
C MET A 161 -2.55 5.40 -9.88
N ILE A 162 -2.68 4.22 -9.28
CA ILE A 162 -2.93 2.96 -9.99
C ILE A 162 -3.92 2.14 -9.16
N ALA A 163 -4.95 1.63 -9.81
CA ALA A 163 -5.97 0.79 -9.23
C ALA A 163 -5.85 -0.64 -9.72
N VAL A 164 -6.16 -1.61 -8.86
CA VAL A 164 -6.25 -3.03 -9.22
C VAL A 164 -7.59 -3.59 -8.75
N SER A 165 -8.21 -4.42 -9.57
CA SER A 165 -9.45 -5.14 -9.25
C SER A 165 -9.57 -6.42 -10.08
N THR A 166 -10.60 -7.22 -9.80
CA THR A 166 -11.04 -8.37 -10.61
C THR A 166 -12.51 -8.17 -11.02
N LYS A 167 -13.01 -8.96 -11.98
CA LYS A 167 -14.41 -8.88 -12.39
C LYS A 167 -15.37 -9.20 -11.22
N PRO A 168 -15.16 -10.26 -10.42
CA PRO A 168 -15.96 -10.54 -9.22
C PRO A 168 -15.98 -9.39 -8.21
N MET A 169 -14.82 -8.80 -7.90
CA MET A 169 -14.74 -7.68 -6.97
C MET A 169 -15.62 -6.50 -7.41
N MET A 170 -15.62 -6.17 -8.70
CA MET A 170 -16.50 -5.13 -9.23
C MET A 170 -17.98 -5.53 -9.15
N ARG A 171 -18.31 -6.79 -9.47
CA ARG A 171 -19.70 -7.29 -9.41
C ARG A 171 -20.23 -7.45 -8.00
N ASP A 172 -19.38 -7.52 -6.97
CA ASP A 172 -19.85 -7.46 -5.58
C ASP A 172 -20.63 -6.18 -5.29
N ALA A 173 -20.33 -5.08 -5.98
CA ALA A 173 -21.10 -3.84 -5.88
C ALA A 173 -22.38 -3.80 -6.72
N ASP A 174 -22.69 -4.83 -7.53
CA ASP A 174 -23.93 -4.93 -8.29
C ASP A 174 -25.10 -5.39 -7.41
N ARG A 175 -25.42 -4.53 -6.44
CA ARG A 175 -26.49 -4.74 -5.46
C ARG A 175 -27.26 -3.43 -5.29
N PRO A 176 -28.50 -3.46 -4.78
CA PRO A 176 -29.24 -2.24 -4.47
C PRO A 176 -28.45 -1.31 -3.54
N SER A 177 -28.46 0.01 -3.79
CA SER A 177 -27.63 1.00 -3.06
C SER A 177 -27.99 1.15 -1.58
N ASP A 178 -29.14 0.61 -1.16
CA ASP A 178 -29.60 0.54 0.22
C ASP A 178 -29.24 -0.79 0.92
N SER A 179 -28.61 -1.72 0.20
CA SER A 179 -28.21 -3.02 0.72
C SER A 179 -26.79 -3.06 1.31
N TYR A 180 -26.00 -2.01 1.09
CA TYR A 180 -24.62 -1.92 1.54
C TYR A 180 -24.20 -0.49 1.89
N VAL A 181 -23.05 -0.37 2.55
CA VAL A 181 -22.34 0.90 2.77
C VAL A 181 -21.04 0.88 1.99
N PHE A 182 -20.77 1.93 1.21
CA PHE A 182 -19.50 2.06 0.50
C PHE A 182 -18.42 2.67 1.41
N HIS A 183 -17.28 2.00 1.49
CA HIS A 183 -16.12 2.38 2.28
C HIS A 183 -14.93 2.69 1.38
N MET A 184 -14.18 3.72 1.78
CA MET A 184 -12.84 3.97 1.29
C MET A 184 -11.95 4.22 2.50
N ASP A 185 -10.99 3.33 2.72
CA ASP A 185 -10.05 3.43 3.83
C ASP A 185 -8.60 3.46 3.32
N ILE A 186 -7.72 4.13 4.06
CA ILE A 186 -6.30 4.18 3.75
C ILE A 186 -5.55 3.21 4.66
N THR A 187 -4.87 2.27 4.02
CA THR A 187 -3.84 1.46 4.67
C THR A 187 -2.45 2.04 4.38
N PHE A 188 -1.61 2.09 5.41
CA PHE A 188 -0.22 2.55 5.33
C PHE A 188 0.73 1.35 5.36
N LYS A 189 1.91 1.52 4.76
CA LYS A 189 3.01 0.54 4.73
C LYS A 189 2.79 -0.77 3.93
N PRO A 190 2.05 -0.79 2.81
CA PRO A 190 2.01 -1.98 1.94
C PRO A 190 3.28 -2.14 1.08
N ASN A 191 4.10 -1.10 0.91
CA ASN A 191 5.31 -1.15 0.08
C ASN A 191 6.51 -0.42 0.73
N LYS A 192 7.70 -0.59 0.14
CA LYS A 192 8.97 -0.01 0.66
C LYS A 192 9.02 1.52 0.65
N VAL A 193 8.23 2.15 -0.23
CA VAL A 193 8.15 3.62 -0.40
C VAL A 193 7.01 4.20 0.46
N GLU A 194 6.32 3.36 1.23
CA GLU A 194 5.17 3.70 2.08
C GLU A 194 4.02 4.42 1.35
N TYR A 195 3.85 4.18 0.05
CA TYR A 195 2.68 4.71 -0.66
C TYR A 195 1.40 4.20 -0.01
N PRO A 196 0.42 5.09 0.27
CA PRO A 196 -0.88 4.66 0.71
C PRO A 196 -1.53 3.70 -0.27
N VAL A 197 -2.25 2.73 0.27
CA VAL A 197 -3.25 1.99 -0.49
C VAL A 197 -4.64 2.36 0.00
N PHE A 198 -5.46 2.92 -0.89
CA PHE A 198 -6.88 3.09 -0.63
C PHE A 198 -7.59 1.77 -0.92
N VAL A 199 -8.17 1.19 0.10
CA VAL A 199 -9.05 0.04 -0.02
C VAL A 199 -10.46 0.57 -0.22
N CYS A 200 -11.00 0.35 -1.40
CA CYS A 200 -12.37 0.68 -1.74
C CYS A 200 -13.19 -0.60 -1.69
N GLY A 201 -14.30 -0.60 -0.95
CA GLY A 201 -15.13 -1.78 -0.81
C GLY A 201 -16.52 -1.47 -0.29
N ILE A 202 -17.35 -2.48 -0.22
CA ILE A 202 -18.70 -2.38 0.34
C ILE A 202 -18.83 -3.27 1.57
N SER A 203 -19.56 -2.82 2.59
CA SER A 203 -20.00 -3.68 3.68
C SER A 203 -21.48 -4.01 3.51
N ASP A 204 -21.82 -5.29 3.51
CA ASP A 204 -23.21 -5.74 3.40
C ASP A 204 -23.95 -5.71 4.75
N LYS A 205 -25.24 -6.06 4.73
CA LYS A 205 -26.07 -6.14 5.95
C LYS A 205 -25.59 -7.21 6.95
N ALA A 206 -24.85 -8.21 6.50
CA ALA A 206 -24.23 -9.21 7.37
C ALA A 206 -22.92 -8.70 8.01
N ARG A 207 -22.50 -7.47 7.67
CA ARG A 207 -21.26 -6.81 8.11
C ARG A 207 -20.01 -7.48 7.53
N HIS A 208 -20.14 -8.17 6.40
CA HIS A 208 -18.97 -8.62 5.65
C HIS A 208 -18.47 -7.51 4.74
N PHE A 209 -17.15 -7.31 4.74
CA PHE A 209 -16.48 -6.37 3.86
C PHE A 209 -16.07 -7.07 2.56
N HIS A 210 -16.47 -6.49 1.43
CA HIS A 210 -16.16 -6.97 0.09
C HIS A 210 -15.32 -5.90 -0.62
N PRO A 211 -14.01 -6.12 -0.86
CA PRO A 211 -13.19 -5.16 -1.58
C PRO A 211 -13.60 -5.12 -3.05
N ILE A 212 -13.74 -3.90 -3.59
CA ILE A 212 -14.09 -3.69 -5.00
C ILE A 212 -12.91 -3.17 -5.81
N ALA A 213 -11.98 -2.46 -5.17
CA ALA A 213 -10.76 -1.96 -5.80
C ALA A 213 -9.71 -1.58 -4.76
N LEU A 214 -8.44 -1.75 -5.13
CA LEU A 214 -7.29 -1.29 -4.35
C LEU A 214 -6.56 -0.23 -5.15
N PHE A 215 -6.40 0.98 -4.61
CA PHE A 215 -5.66 2.06 -5.25
C PHE A 215 -4.34 2.30 -4.55
N ILE A 216 -3.24 2.14 -5.25
CA ILE A 216 -1.93 2.65 -4.83
C ILE A 216 -1.87 4.10 -5.28
N THR A 217 -1.50 5.01 -4.37
CA THR A 217 -1.30 6.41 -4.73
C THR A 217 -0.16 7.04 -3.94
N SER A 218 0.49 8.07 -4.48
CA SER A 218 1.53 8.82 -3.78
C SER A 218 0.98 9.89 -2.83
N GLN A 219 -0.23 10.41 -3.04
CA GLN A 219 -0.82 11.48 -2.20
C GLN A 219 -2.20 11.15 -1.64
N ARG A 220 -2.59 11.91 -0.62
CA ARG A 220 -3.87 11.79 0.09
C ARG A 220 -4.69 13.08 0.01
N THR A 221 -4.67 13.74 -1.14
CA THR A 221 -5.48 14.96 -1.34
C THR A 221 -6.88 14.61 -1.83
N SER A 222 -7.81 15.55 -1.68
CA SER A 222 -9.17 15.41 -2.17
C SER A 222 -9.27 15.02 -3.65
N VAL A 223 -8.30 15.46 -4.46
CA VAL A 223 -8.25 15.17 -5.90
C VAL A 223 -8.04 13.67 -6.15
N GLN A 224 -7.17 13.01 -5.40
CA GLN A 224 -6.95 11.56 -5.55
C GLN A 224 -8.19 10.76 -5.16
N TYR A 225 -8.90 11.15 -4.10
CA TYR A 225 -10.16 10.48 -3.71
C TYR A 225 -11.24 10.59 -4.80
N GLU A 226 -11.38 11.79 -5.38
CA GLU A 226 -12.32 12.03 -6.48
C GLU A 226 -11.95 11.20 -7.71
N HIS A 227 -10.67 11.21 -8.11
CA HIS A 227 -10.15 10.37 -9.19
C HIS A 227 -10.44 8.89 -8.95
N ALA A 228 -10.21 8.38 -7.73
CA ALA A 228 -10.51 6.99 -7.39
C ALA A 228 -11.95 6.62 -7.72
N LEU A 229 -12.91 7.46 -7.29
CA LEU A 229 -14.34 7.20 -7.48
C LEU A 229 -14.78 7.29 -8.93
N LEU A 230 -14.26 8.28 -9.66
CA LEU A 230 -14.51 8.40 -11.10
C LEU A 230 -14.02 7.15 -11.83
N HIS A 231 -12.82 6.68 -11.51
CA HIS A 231 -12.26 5.47 -12.11
C HIS A 231 -13.00 4.19 -11.71
N ILE A 232 -13.43 4.05 -10.44
CA ILE A 232 -14.29 2.93 -10.01
C ILE A 232 -15.60 2.96 -10.79
N SER A 233 -16.29 4.10 -10.84
CA SER A 233 -17.59 4.20 -11.52
C SER A 233 -17.48 3.87 -13.02
N ALA A 234 -16.46 4.43 -13.69
CA ALA A 234 -16.19 4.14 -15.09
C ALA A 234 -15.86 2.66 -15.32
N MET A 235 -15.08 2.04 -14.43
CA MET A 235 -14.70 0.64 -14.56
C MET A 235 -15.86 -0.30 -14.24
N PHE A 236 -16.63 -0.01 -13.20
CA PHE A 236 -17.85 -0.75 -12.85
C PHE A 236 -18.81 -0.76 -14.05
N LYS A 237 -19.03 0.38 -14.71
CA LYS A 237 -19.85 0.44 -15.93
C LYS A 237 -19.32 -0.45 -17.06
N LYS A 238 -17.99 -0.59 -17.20
CA LYS A 238 -17.38 -1.47 -18.20
C LYS A 238 -17.50 -2.95 -17.86
N VAL A 239 -17.45 -3.32 -16.59
CA VAL A 239 -17.46 -4.71 -16.12
C VAL A 239 -18.88 -5.25 -15.92
N VAL A 240 -19.75 -4.44 -15.33
CA VAL A 240 -21.11 -4.80 -14.90
C VAL A 240 -22.16 -4.34 -15.92
N VAL A 241 -21.81 -3.42 -16.83
CA VAL A 241 -22.73 -2.87 -17.83
C VAL A 241 -23.92 -2.13 -17.18
N ARG A 242 -23.70 -1.59 -15.97
CA ARG A 242 -24.67 -0.81 -15.19
C ARG A 242 -23.96 0.38 -14.55
N SER A 243 -24.71 1.42 -14.18
CA SER A 243 -24.16 2.53 -13.40
C SER A 243 -23.98 2.09 -11.95
N LEU A 244 -22.86 2.48 -11.34
CA LEU A 244 -22.62 2.26 -9.92
C LEU A 244 -23.46 3.26 -9.11
N HIS A 245 -24.44 2.76 -8.35
CA HIS A 245 -25.23 3.58 -7.44
C HIS A 245 -24.84 3.25 -6.00
N THR A 246 -24.06 4.12 -5.36
CA THR A 246 -23.63 3.91 -3.98
C THR A 246 -24.13 5.04 -3.08
N LYS A 247 -24.40 4.71 -1.82
CA LYS A 247 -24.41 5.70 -0.74
C LYS A 247 -23.01 5.77 -0.17
N CYS A 248 -22.31 6.87 -0.43
CA CYS A 248 -20.95 7.06 0.08
C CYS A 248 -20.98 7.57 1.52
N SER A 249 -20.20 6.93 2.39
CA SER A 249 -19.77 7.51 3.66
C SER A 249 -18.35 8.03 3.52
N TRP A 250 -18.18 9.34 3.49
CA TRP A 250 -16.87 9.96 3.30
C TRP A 250 -16.06 10.05 4.60
N LEU A 251 -14.75 10.15 4.46
CA LEU A 251 -13.84 10.79 5.41
C LEU A 251 -13.32 12.05 4.69
N MET A 252 -13.28 13.20 5.37
CA MET A 252 -12.71 14.50 4.94
C MET A 252 -13.73 15.61 4.53
N PRO A 253 -13.82 16.72 5.29
CA PRO A 253 -14.74 17.85 5.03
C PRO A 253 -14.50 18.70 3.77
N ARG A 254 -13.50 18.40 2.92
CA ARG A 254 -13.02 19.35 1.88
C ARG A 254 -13.38 19.01 0.43
N ILE A 255 -14.13 17.94 0.15
CA ILE A 255 -14.40 17.47 -1.23
C ILE A 255 -15.85 17.77 -1.66
N HIS A 256 -16.35 18.99 -1.41
CA HIS A 256 -17.75 19.32 -1.77
C HIS A 256 -17.88 20.32 -2.91
N ASN A 257 -16.84 21.09 -3.25
CA ASN A 257 -17.04 22.27 -4.11
C ASN A 257 -16.49 22.16 -5.53
N THR A 258 -15.91 21.05 -5.97
CA THR A 258 -15.12 21.09 -7.23
C THR A 258 -15.75 20.46 -8.46
N MET A 259 -16.70 19.52 -8.42
CA MET A 259 -17.22 18.94 -9.66
C MET A 259 -18.62 18.35 -9.48
N GLY A 260 -19.44 18.41 -10.53
CA GLY A 260 -20.84 17.95 -10.59
C GLY A 260 -21.05 16.44 -10.43
N MET A 261 -20.50 15.86 -9.34
CA MET A 261 -20.64 14.46 -8.92
C MET A 261 -22.07 14.09 -8.47
N THR A 262 -22.98 15.06 -8.38
CA THR A 262 -24.39 14.86 -8.03
C THR A 262 -25.15 13.96 -9.01
N SER A 263 -24.64 13.75 -10.23
CA SER A 263 -25.29 12.95 -11.27
C SER A 263 -24.77 11.50 -11.39
N LEU A 264 -23.55 11.21 -10.93
CA LEU A 264 -22.93 9.88 -11.00
C LEU A 264 -23.20 9.03 -9.76
N PHE A 265 -23.40 9.68 -8.62
CA PHE A 265 -23.79 9.06 -7.36
C PHE A 265 -25.11 9.70 -6.93
N ASP A 266 -26.12 8.87 -6.68
CA ASP A 266 -27.47 9.34 -6.36
C ASP A 266 -27.39 10.25 -5.13
N ALA A 267 -27.55 11.56 -5.35
CA ALA A 267 -27.07 12.62 -4.48
C ALA A 267 -27.92 12.84 -3.23
N LYS A 268 -28.25 11.78 -2.51
CA LYS A 268 -28.46 11.88 -1.06
C LYS A 268 -27.11 11.71 -0.39
N ILE A 269 -26.27 12.73 -0.53
CA ILE A 269 -25.00 12.87 0.19
C ILE A 269 -25.30 12.63 1.67
N HIS A 270 -24.82 11.52 2.21
CA HIS A 270 -24.91 11.22 3.63
C HIS A 270 -23.63 11.73 4.29
N PRO A 271 -23.71 12.74 5.20
CA PRO A 271 -22.55 13.27 5.91
C PRO A 271 -21.63 12.19 6.45
N ILE A 272 -20.38 12.32 6.00
CA ILE A 272 -19.13 11.87 6.59
C ILE A 272 -19.33 10.87 7.74
N LEU A 273 -19.42 9.58 7.42
CA LEU A 273 -19.19 8.55 8.42
C LEU A 273 -17.68 8.35 8.46
N CYS A 274 -17.00 8.87 9.49
CA CYS A 274 -15.81 8.13 9.91
C CYS A 274 -16.32 6.73 10.23
N VAL A 275 -15.74 5.68 9.62
CA VAL A 275 -16.03 4.32 10.07
C VAL A 275 -15.82 4.32 11.58
N PHE A 276 -16.88 3.98 12.33
CA PHE A 276 -16.87 4.06 13.80
C PHE A 276 -15.63 3.35 14.38
N PHE A 277 -15.15 2.32 13.70
CA PHE A 277 -13.85 1.70 13.91
C PHE A 277 -12.68 2.69 14.05
N HIS A 278 -12.44 3.60 13.09
CA HIS A 278 -11.34 4.56 13.16
C HIS A 278 -11.53 5.56 14.30
N VAL A 279 -12.77 5.93 14.61
CA VAL A 279 -13.05 6.72 15.82
C VAL A 279 -12.58 5.95 17.04
N MET A 280 -12.98 4.69 17.18
CA MET A 280 -12.59 3.85 18.31
C MET A 280 -11.10 3.57 18.36
N GLN A 281 -10.42 3.44 17.22
CA GLN A 281 -8.97 3.29 17.14
C GLN A 281 -8.27 4.57 17.63
N LYS A 282 -8.66 5.75 17.14
CA LYS A 282 -8.12 7.03 17.61
C LYS A 282 -8.39 7.24 19.11
N VAL A 283 -9.59 6.91 19.56
CA VAL A 283 -9.97 6.97 20.98
C VAL A 283 -9.06 6.06 21.80
N ARG A 284 -8.91 4.78 21.42
CA ARG A 284 -8.03 3.80 22.08
C ARG A 284 -6.61 4.33 22.24
N THR A 285 -6.01 4.87 21.17
CA THR A 285 -4.66 5.44 21.21
C THR A 285 -4.60 6.63 22.17
N ARG A 286 -5.57 7.54 22.11
CA ARG A 286 -5.58 8.77 22.91
C ARG A 286 -5.79 8.52 24.40
N ILE A 287 -6.55 7.48 24.76
CA ILE A 287 -6.81 7.12 26.16
C ILE A 287 -5.89 6.02 26.68
N ALA A 288 -4.87 5.60 25.93
CA ALA A 288 -4.00 4.48 26.28
C ALA A 288 -3.35 4.64 27.67
N GLY A 289 -2.97 5.87 28.05
CA GLY A 289 -2.40 6.21 29.36
C GLY A 289 -3.41 6.45 30.48
N PHE A 290 -4.71 6.36 30.21
CA PHE A 290 -5.73 6.66 31.24
C PHE A 290 -5.97 5.48 32.17
N SER A 291 -6.53 5.77 33.36
CA SER A 291 -6.96 4.73 34.31
C SER A 291 -8.05 3.83 33.70
N LYS A 292 -8.17 2.60 34.20
CA LYS A 292 -9.20 1.65 33.74
C LYS A 292 -10.62 2.24 33.81
N HIS A 293 -10.90 2.98 34.88
CA HIS A 293 -12.18 3.65 35.08
C HIS A 293 -12.44 4.74 34.03
N ALA A 294 -11.46 5.61 33.78
CA ALA A 294 -11.58 6.68 32.78
C ALA A 294 -11.73 6.10 31.36
N LYS A 295 -11.00 5.02 31.02
CA LYS A 295 -11.16 4.30 29.75
C LYS A 295 -12.57 3.76 29.57
N HIS A 296 -13.10 3.11 30.60
CA HIS A 296 -14.47 2.56 30.58
C HIS A 296 -15.51 3.67 30.37
N LEU A 297 -15.41 4.79 31.09
CA LEU A 297 -16.32 5.93 30.93
C LEU A 297 -16.29 6.51 29.51
N VAL A 298 -15.10 6.70 28.95
CA VAL A 298 -14.95 7.21 27.57
C VAL A 298 -15.59 6.26 26.57
N PHE A 299 -15.29 4.96 26.65
CA PHE A 299 -15.88 3.98 25.74
C PHE A 299 -17.40 3.94 25.87
N ARG A 300 -17.93 3.83 27.10
CA ARG A 300 -19.37 3.78 27.34
C ARG A 300 -20.08 4.98 26.70
N HIS A 301 -19.62 6.20 26.98
CA HIS A 301 -20.26 7.41 26.44
C HIS A 301 -20.15 7.50 24.91
N ILE A 302 -19.04 7.05 24.32
CA ILE A 302 -18.88 7.04 22.85
C ILE A 302 -19.80 6.01 22.18
N TYR A 303 -19.97 4.84 22.80
CA TYR A 303 -20.94 3.84 22.34
C TYR A 303 -22.39 4.32 22.52
N GLU A 304 -22.74 4.94 23.65
CA GLU A 304 -24.06 5.54 23.87
C GLU A 304 -24.36 6.61 22.80
N MET A 305 -23.40 7.50 22.51
CA MET A 305 -23.54 8.46 21.41
C MET A 305 -23.72 7.76 20.05
N HIS A 306 -22.94 6.72 19.77
CA HIS A 306 -23.02 5.99 18.49
C HIS A 306 -24.37 5.29 18.29
N TYR A 307 -24.94 4.70 19.35
CA TYR A 307 -26.19 3.97 19.33
C TYR A 307 -27.44 4.82 19.62
N SER A 308 -27.28 6.15 19.70
CA SER A 308 -28.41 7.06 19.84
C SER A 308 -29.42 6.92 18.69
N SER A 309 -30.71 7.00 19.02
CA SER A 309 -31.82 6.77 18.08
C SER A 309 -32.04 7.96 17.14
N ASN A 310 -31.66 9.16 17.59
CA ASN A 310 -31.82 10.42 16.85
C ASN A 310 -30.82 11.50 17.30
N PHE A 311 -30.82 12.65 16.60
CA PHE A 311 -29.87 13.73 16.89
C PHE A 311 -30.03 14.38 18.25
N ALA A 312 -31.27 14.58 18.68
CA ALA A 312 -31.55 15.22 19.95
C ALA A 312 -31.01 14.36 21.09
N GLU A 313 -31.21 13.04 20.98
CA GLU A 313 -30.62 12.06 21.89
C GLU A 313 -29.09 12.04 21.81
N PHE A 314 -28.50 12.06 20.62
CA PHE A 314 -27.04 12.20 20.46
C PHE A 314 -26.51 13.44 21.17
N LEU A 315 -27.12 14.61 20.95
CA LEU A 315 -26.69 15.87 21.57
C LEU A 315 -26.84 15.82 23.09
N LEU A 316 -27.92 15.22 23.58
CA LEU A 316 -28.15 15.01 25.00
C LEU A 316 -27.06 14.12 25.62
N LEU A 317 -26.76 12.97 25.00
CA LEU A 317 -25.73 12.04 25.45
C LEU A 317 -24.34 12.66 25.35
N LYS A 318 -24.05 13.41 24.29
CA LYS A 318 -22.81 14.18 24.13
C LYS A 318 -22.67 15.20 25.26
N THR A 319 -23.72 15.95 25.56
CA THR A 319 -23.70 16.95 26.64
C THR A 319 -23.43 16.29 27.99
N LYS A 320 -24.16 15.21 28.31
CA LYS A 320 -23.94 14.41 29.52
C LYS A 320 -22.49 13.91 29.62
N ALA A 321 -21.96 13.36 28.54
CA ALA A 321 -20.59 12.86 28.49
C ALA A 321 -19.57 13.96 28.75
N LEU A 322 -19.73 15.12 28.11
CA LEU A 322 -18.85 16.28 28.29
C LEU A 322 -18.89 16.80 29.73
N THR A 323 -20.07 16.93 30.34
CA THR A 323 -20.19 17.34 31.75
C THR A 323 -19.46 16.39 32.69
N VAL A 324 -19.56 15.07 32.45
CA VAL A 324 -18.84 14.08 33.26
C VAL A 324 -17.33 14.18 33.03
N TRP A 325 -16.88 14.36 31.79
CA TRP A 325 -15.45 14.41 31.45
C TRP A 325 -14.72 15.65 32.00
N VAL A 326 -15.39 16.80 32.15
CA VAL A 326 -14.80 18.00 32.80
C VAL A 326 -14.30 17.69 34.21
N ASN A 327 -14.99 16.80 34.92
CA ASN A 327 -14.67 16.48 36.32
C ASN A 327 -13.45 15.56 36.48
N PHE A 328 -12.89 15.06 35.37
CA PHE A 328 -11.66 14.27 35.40
C PHE A 328 -10.55 15.03 34.69
N ARG A 329 -9.48 15.38 35.41
CA ARG A 329 -8.32 16.13 34.88
C ARG A 329 -7.76 15.53 33.57
N ASN A 330 -7.76 14.20 33.45
CA ASN A 330 -7.28 13.50 32.25
C ASN A 330 -8.29 13.52 31.09
N LEU A 331 -9.58 13.64 31.37
CA LEU A 331 -10.65 13.65 30.34
C LEU A 331 -10.99 15.07 29.85
N ALA A 332 -10.71 16.11 30.63
CA ALA A 332 -10.88 17.51 30.21
C ALA A 332 -10.08 17.83 28.92
N ASN A 333 -8.85 17.33 28.82
CA ASN A 333 -8.02 17.45 27.60
C ASN A 333 -8.59 16.65 26.43
N PHE A 334 -9.16 15.47 26.69
CA PHE A 334 -9.81 14.65 25.67
C PHE A 334 -11.09 15.30 25.12
N GLN A 335 -11.86 15.95 25.98
CA GLN A 335 -13.03 16.76 25.64
C GLN A 335 -12.68 17.93 24.71
N PHE A 336 -11.61 18.67 25.01
CA PHE A 336 -11.17 19.79 24.17
C PHE A 336 -10.94 19.34 22.72
N ILE A 337 -10.28 18.19 22.53
CA ILE A 337 -9.99 17.62 21.20
C ILE A 337 -11.27 17.18 20.48
N LEU A 338 -12.24 16.59 21.19
CA LEU A 338 -13.53 16.22 20.61
C LEU A 338 -14.41 17.43 20.27
N CYS A 339 -14.20 18.57 20.94
CA CYS A 339 -15.00 19.79 20.75
C CYS A 339 -14.35 20.84 19.83
N HIS A 340 -13.02 20.85 19.63
CA HIS A 340 -12.28 21.93 18.93
C HIS A 340 -11.49 21.51 17.68
N ASN A 341 -11.69 20.29 17.16
CA ASN A 341 -11.13 19.88 15.86
C ASN A 341 -11.78 20.57 14.62
N GLY A 342 -12.18 21.83 14.77
CA GLY A 342 -12.60 22.74 13.71
C GLY A 342 -11.72 24.01 13.59
N SER A 343 -10.66 24.18 14.39
CA SER A 343 -9.96 25.48 14.46
C SER A 343 -8.45 25.46 14.71
N SER A 344 -7.72 24.38 14.43
CA SER A 344 -6.25 24.41 14.46
C SER A 344 -5.67 24.11 13.09
N GLN A 345 -4.94 25.10 12.53
CA GLN A 345 -3.93 24.90 11.50
C GLN A 345 -2.87 23.95 12.07
N ASP A 346 -3.10 22.64 11.98
CA ASP A 346 -2.04 21.69 12.28
C ASP A 346 -2.20 20.41 11.47
N THR A 347 -1.04 19.94 11.05
CA THR A 347 -0.75 18.93 10.06
C THR A 347 -1.41 17.57 10.38
N GLY A 348 -2.06 16.96 9.39
CA GLY A 348 -2.38 15.51 9.35
C GLY A 348 -3.39 14.93 10.36
N SER A 349 -3.91 15.68 11.32
CA SER A 349 -4.82 15.14 12.34
C SER A 349 -6.28 15.14 11.88
N GLY A 350 -6.70 14.06 11.22
CA GLY A 350 -8.09 13.88 10.78
C GLY A 350 -9.11 14.05 11.91
N SER A 351 -10.20 14.75 11.61
CA SER A 351 -11.36 14.99 12.47
C SER A 351 -11.93 13.68 13.04
N VAL A 352 -12.42 13.72 14.28
CA VAL A 352 -13.21 12.65 14.88
C VAL A 352 -14.68 13.00 14.66
N ILE A 353 -15.34 12.30 13.75
CA ILE A 353 -16.77 12.47 13.45
C ILE A 353 -17.46 11.18 13.88
N ILE A 354 -18.39 11.28 14.84
CA ILE A 354 -19.23 10.16 15.27
C ILE A 354 -20.59 10.36 14.59
N LEU A 355 -20.91 9.55 13.57
CA LEU A 355 -22.25 9.55 12.96
C LEU A 355 -22.71 8.13 12.59
N ARG A 356 -24.03 8.07 12.39
CA ARG A 356 -25.03 7.00 12.55
C ARG A 356 -24.87 5.74 11.68
N ALA A 357 -24.97 4.55 12.29
CA ALA A 357 -25.42 3.37 11.57
C ALA A 357 -26.95 3.40 11.45
N GLY A 358 -27.49 3.63 10.24
CA GLY A 358 -28.88 3.26 9.93
C GLY A 358 -29.98 4.34 9.85
N SER A 359 -29.79 5.49 9.19
CA SER A 359 -30.96 6.24 8.70
C SER A 359 -30.72 7.14 7.48
N GLN A 360 -31.84 7.52 6.86
CA GLN A 360 -31.97 8.29 5.63
C GLN A 360 -31.58 9.79 5.67
N LYS A 361 -31.20 10.38 6.82
CA LYS A 361 -30.68 11.77 6.90
C LYS A 361 -29.60 11.92 7.98
N PRO A 362 -28.35 12.24 7.60
CA PRO A 362 -27.27 12.54 8.55
C PRO A 362 -27.09 14.04 8.80
N ILE A 363 -26.19 14.38 9.74
CA ILE A 363 -26.17 15.66 10.45
C ILE A 363 -24.77 16.26 10.41
N ILE A 364 -24.65 17.51 9.95
CA ILE A 364 -23.37 18.18 9.65
C ILE A 364 -23.02 19.15 10.78
N LEU A 365 -21.76 19.14 11.22
CA LEU A 365 -21.13 20.27 11.92
C LEU A 365 -20.09 20.87 10.99
N ALA A 366 -20.35 22.06 10.43
CA ALA A 366 -19.37 22.88 9.72
C ALA A 366 -19.45 24.31 10.26
N ASN A 367 -18.30 24.92 10.50
CA ASN A 367 -18.19 26.38 10.67
C ASN A 367 -17.14 26.90 9.70
N SER A 368 -17.49 27.97 9.00
CA SER A 368 -16.71 28.61 7.94
C SER A 368 -15.67 29.58 8.51
N SER A 369 -14.40 29.43 8.13
CA SER A 369 -13.50 30.58 7.98
C SER A 369 -12.30 30.28 7.07
N THR A 370 -11.88 31.34 6.39
CA THR A 370 -10.92 31.39 5.28
C THR A 370 -9.47 31.66 5.73
N LYS A 371 -8.50 31.11 4.96
CA LYS A 371 -7.12 31.56 4.65
C LYS A 371 -5.86 30.87 5.24
N SER A 372 -4.94 30.73 4.27
CA SER A 372 -3.45 30.71 4.19
C SER A 372 -2.58 29.70 4.93
N SER A 373 -1.71 29.10 4.12
CA SER A 373 -0.61 28.13 4.33
C SER A 373 0.49 28.53 5.31
N LYS A 374 1.16 27.53 5.90
CA LYS A 374 2.64 27.45 6.05
C LYS A 374 3.12 26.03 6.44
N ASN A 375 4.27 25.64 5.88
CA ASN A 375 5.02 24.39 6.02
C ASN A 375 5.64 24.16 7.41
N VAL A 376 5.75 22.89 7.88
CA VAL A 376 6.96 22.27 8.51
C VAL A 376 6.87 20.72 8.43
N GLY A 377 7.99 20.05 8.16
CA GLY A 377 8.16 18.58 7.97
C GLY A 377 8.19 17.69 9.24
N PRO A 378 8.51 16.38 9.11
CA PRO A 378 7.93 15.32 9.94
C PRO A 378 8.83 14.80 11.07
N ARG A 379 8.20 14.18 12.08
CA ARG A 379 8.84 13.21 13.00
C ARG A 379 7.95 11.97 13.20
N MET A 380 8.55 10.80 12.92
CA MET A 380 8.02 9.45 13.09
C MET A 380 7.75 9.06 14.55
N TYR A 381 6.76 8.18 14.78
CA TYR A 381 6.89 7.01 15.65
C TYR A 381 6.06 5.84 15.10
N ALA A 382 6.67 4.66 15.04
CA ALA A 382 6.08 3.42 14.56
C ALA A 382 5.37 2.67 15.69
N GLN A 383 4.22 2.05 15.41
CA GLN A 383 3.78 0.86 16.14
C GLN A 383 2.86 -0.01 15.28
N SER A 384 3.23 -1.28 15.21
CA SER A 384 2.56 -2.44 14.61
C SER A 384 1.28 -2.86 15.36
N CYS A 385 0.29 -3.41 14.64
CA CYS A 385 -0.73 -4.42 15.06
C CYS A 385 -1.54 -4.77 13.79
N VAL A 386 -1.54 -5.95 13.17
CA VAL A 386 -1.83 -7.34 13.60
C VAL A 386 -3.15 -7.46 14.38
N GLY A 387 -4.15 -8.08 13.75
CA GLY A 387 -5.37 -8.58 14.40
C GLY A 387 -6.67 -8.11 13.74
N TRP A 388 -7.10 -8.90 12.74
CA TRP A 388 -8.44 -9.12 12.17
C TRP A 388 -9.58 -8.14 12.48
#